data_AF-A0AA37K2M6-F1
#
_entry.id   AF-A0AA37K2M6-F1
#
_cell.length_a   1.000
_cell.length_b   1.000
_cell.length_c   1.000
_cell.angle_alpha   90.00
_cell.angle_beta   90.00
_cell.angle_gamma   90.00
#
_symmetry.space_group_name_H-M   'P 1'
#
loop_
_entity.id
_entity.type
_entity.pdbx_description
1 polymer ?
#
loop_
_entity_poly.entity_id
_entity_poly.type
_entity_poly.pdbx_seq_one_letter_code
_entity_poly.pdbx_strand_id
1 'polypeptide(L)'
;MNLLVPIVMIVASNVLYNLFTKTMPAGANPFAALVITYLTAGAVSFGMLLVTAQGDSAAAFRSINWTSAALGASIVGLELGYIYAYRAGWNISVCSLVANIALAVILLFVGLLFFSEKLSHNQLIGIVLCVAGLFFLNRR
;
A
#
# COMPACT_ATOMS: atom_id res chain seq x y z
N MET A 1 11.37 17.56 -10.97
CA MET A 1 10.26 16.60 -11.20
C MET A 1 9.06 17.09 -10.40
N ASN A 2 7.94 17.38 -11.05
CA ASN A 2 6.73 17.81 -10.34
C ASN A 2 6.28 16.72 -9.36
N LEU A 3 6.15 17.05 -8.08
CA LEU A 3 5.65 16.16 -7.02
C LEU A 3 4.28 15.52 -7.33
N LEU A 4 3.55 16.09 -8.30
CA LEU A 4 2.27 15.57 -8.78
C LEU A 4 2.39 14.21 -9.48
N VAL A 5 3.46 13.95 -10.22
CA VAL A 5 3.62 12.69 -10.98
C VAL A 5 3.60 11.45 -10.08
N PRO A 6 4.43 11.36 -9.01
CA PRO A 6 4.39 10.20 -8.12
C PRO A 6 3.05 10.07 -7.39
N ILE A 7 2.41 11.17 -7.00
CA ILE A 7 1.10 11.14 -6.32
C ILE A 7 0.03 10.56 -7.25
N VAL A 8 -0.04 11.03 -8.50
CA VAL A 8 -1.00 10.52 -9.49
C VAL A 8 -0.76 9.03 -9.75
N MET A 9 0.51 8.61 -9.86
CA MET A 9 0.86 7.21 -10.03
C MET A 9 0.40 6.35 -8.85
N ILE A 10 0.65 6.78 -7.60
CA ILE A 10 0.21 6.07 -6.39
C ILE A 10 -1.31 5.93 -6.36
N VAL A 11 -2.05 7.00 -6.65
CA VAL A 11 -3.52 6.98 -6.64
C VAL A 11 -4.06 6.06 -7.72
N ALA A 12 -3.56 6.17 -8.96
CA ALA A 12 -3.98 5.32 -10.07
C ALA A 12 -3.71 3.83 -9.78
N SER A 13 -2.52 3.50 -9.28
CA SER A 13 -2.17 2.14 -8.87
C SER A 13 -3.04 1.63 -7.73
N ASN A 14 -3.36 2.47 -6.72
CA ASN A 14 -4.25 2.09 -5.63
C ASN A 14 -5.68 1.81 -6.12
N VAL A 15 -6.20 2.59 -7.08
CA VAL A 15 -7.53 2.36 -7.66
C VAL A 15 -7.57 1.01 -8.36
N LEU A 16 -6.59 0.74 -9.23
CA LEU A 16 -6.48 -0.54 -9.95
C LEU A 16 -6.34 -1.72 -8.98
N TYR A 17 -5.47 -1.58 -7.97
CA TYR A 17 -5.26 -2.57 -6.94
C TYR A 17 -6.58 -2.93 -6.23
N ASN A 18 -7.32 -1.93 -5.76
CA ASN A 18 -8.58 -2.16 -5.06
C ASN A 18 -9.66 -2.76 -5.98
N LEU A 19 -9.69 -2.36 -7.25
CA LEU A 19 -10.61 -2.92 -8.24
C LEU A 19 -10.31 -4.40 -8.50
N PHE A 20 -9.06 -4.75 -8.81
CA PHE A 20 -8.66 -6.11 -9.10
C PHE A 20 -8.84 -7.03 -7.89
N THR A 21 -8.48 -6.55 -6.70
CA THR A 21 -8.66 -7.32 -5.46
C THR A 21 -10.14 -7.61 -5.18
N LYS A 22 -11.05 -6.68 -5.46
CA LYS A 22 -12.49 -6.94 -5.31
C LYS A 22 -13.02 -7.94 -6.34
N THR A 23 -12.50 -7.89 -7.56
CA THR A 23 -12.87 -8.83 -8.64
C THR A 23 -12.26 -10.22 -8.48
N MET A 24 -11.31 -10.41 -7.56
CA MET A 24 -10.74 -11.74 -7.30
C MET A 24 -11.85 -12.71 -6.91
N PRO A 25 -11.93 -13.91 -7.55
CA PRO A 25 -12.97 -14.87 -7.26
C PRO A 25 -12.99 -15.26 -5.77
N ALA A 26 -14.17 -15.22 -5.15
CA ALA A 26 -14.33 -15.56 -3.73
C ALA A 26 -13.90 -17.01 -3.40
N GLY A 27 -13.98 -17.92 -4.38
CA GLY A 27 -13.54 -19.31 -4.26
C GLY A 27 -12.07 -19.58 -4.56
N ALA A 28 -11.29 -18.60 -5.06
CA ALA A 28 -9.86 -18.79 -5.30
C ALA A 28 -9.08 -18.81 -3.98
N ASN A 29 -7.99 -19.58 -3.88
CA ASN A 29 -7.14 -19.50 -2.69
C ASN A 29 -6.37 -18.16 -2.69
N PRO A 30 -6.49 -17.31 -1.65
CA PRO A 30 -5.77 -16.03 -1.57
C PRO A 30 -4.26 -16.21 -1.73
N PHE A 31 -3.67 -17.25 -1.13
CA PHE A 31 -2.25 -17.51 -1.23
C PHE A 31 -1.83 -17.88 -2.66
N ALA A 32 -2.67 -18.60 -3.40
CA ALA A 32 -2.38 -18.91 -4.81
C ALA A 32 -2.42 -17.65 -5.68
N ALA A 33 -3.38 -16.76 -5.45
CA ALA A 33 -3.43 -15.47 -6.13
C ALA A 33 -2.18 -14.62 -5.80
N LEU A 34 -1.78 -14.56 -4.54
CA LEU A 34 -0.58 -13.86 -4.10
C LEU A 34 0.69 -14.40 -4.75
N VAL A 35 0.86 -15.72 -4.84
CA VAL A 35 2.01 -16.32 -5.52
C VAL A 35 2.11 -15.81 -6.97
N ILE A 36 0.99 -15.77 -7.70
CA ILE A 36 0.97 -15.23 -9.07
C ILE A 36 1.27 -13.74 -9.09
N THR A 37 0.70 -12.95 -8.16
CA THR A 37 0.97 -11.51 -8.04
C THR A 37 2.46 -11.24 -7.77
N TYR A 38 3.10 -11.97 -6.87
CA TYR A 38 4.52 -11.78 -6.57
C TYR A 38 5.44 -12.26 -7.70
N LEU A 39 5.09 -13.35 -8.39
CA LEU A 39 5.84 -13.79 -9.55
C LEU A 39 5.78 -12.77 -10.70
N THR A 40 4.58 -12.22 -10.97
CA THR A 40 4.41 -11.18 -11.99
C THR A 40 5.12 -9.89 -11.60
N ALA A 41 4.97 -9.43 -10.35
CA ALA A 41 5.69 -8.27 -9.83
C ALA A 41 7.21 -8.47 -9.91
N GLY A 42 7.70 -9.64 -9.47
CA GLY A 42 9.11 -10.01 -9.54
C GLY A 42 9.65 -10.03 -10.97
N ALA A 43 8.91 -10.59 -11.92
CA ALA A 43 9.31 -10.61 -13.33
C ALA A 43 9.40 -9.20 -13.94
N VAL A 44 8.42 -8.33 -13.65
CA VAL A 44 8.43 -6.94 -14.11
C VAL A 44 9.58 -6.15 -13.48
N SER A 45 9.77 -6.27 -12.15
CA SER A 45 10.88 -5.62 -11.45
C SER A 45 12.25 -6.11 -11.93
N PHE A 46 12.39 -7.41 -12.19
CA PHE A 46 13.61 -7.99 -12.75
C PHE A 46 13.88 -7.46 -14.17
N GLY A 47 12.86 -7.39 -15.02
CA GLY A 47 12.99 -6.78 -16.34
C GLY A 47 13.45 -5.33 -16.28
N MET A 48 12.88 -4.52 -15.39
CA MET A 48 13.33 -3.14 -15.17
C MET A 48 14.75 -3.05 -14.63
N LEU A 49 15.16 -3.99 -13.75
CA LEU A 49 16.52 -4.06 -13.25
C LEU A 49 17.51 -4.27 -14.39
N LEU A 50 17.22 -5.14 -15.36
CA LEU A 50 18.10 -5.36 -16.53
C LEU A 50 18.24 -4.12 -17.42
N VAL A 51 17.19 -3.30 -17.53
CA VAL A 51 17.23 -2.04 -18.31
C VAL A 51 18.01 -0.95 -17.57
N THR A 52 17.98 -0.97 -16.24
CA THR A 52 18.54 0.11 -15.40
C THR A 52 19.96 -0.19 -14.91
N ALA A 53 20.30 -1.47 -14.75
CA ALA A 53 21.64 -1.90 -14.36
C ALA A 53 22.57 -1.79 -15.58
N GLN A 54 23.32 -0.68 -15.65
CA GLN A 54 24.32 -0.38 -16.69
C GLN A 54 25.57 -1.29 -16.58
N GLY A 55 25.40 -2.61 -16.48
CA GLY A 55 26.48 -3.59 -16.56
C GLY A 55 26.88 -4.31 -15.27
N ASP A 56 26.41 -3.88 -14.09
CA ASP A 56 26.70 -4.57 -12.81
C ASP A 56 25.44 -4.90 -12.02
N SER A 57 24.67 -5.84 -12.55
CA SER A 57 23.45 -6.36 -11.91
C SER A 57 23.74 -7.02 -10.57
N ALA A 58 24.93 -7.60 -10.39
CA ALA A 58 25.33 -8.32 -9.17
C ALA A 58 25.67 -7.36 -8.01
N ALA A 59 26.22 -6.18 -8.29
CA ALA A 59 26.42 -5.14 -7.28
C ALA A 59 25.10 -4.59 -6.72
N ALA A 60 24.03 -4.53 -7.52
CA ALA A 60 22.71 -4.09 -7.07
C ALA A 60 22.09 -5.03 -6.01
N PHE A 61 22.39 -6.33 -6.07
CA PHE A 61 21.96 -7.28 -5.05
C PHE A 61 22.82 -7.25 -3.78
N ARG A 62 24.05 -6.73 -3.84
CA ARG A 62 24.92 -6.60 -2.66
C ARG A 62 24.49 -5.49 -1.70
N SER A 63 23.77 -4.48 -2.18
CA SER A 63 23.20 -3.42 -1.34
C SER A 63 21.81 -3.74 -0.80
N ILE A 64 21.23 -4.88 -1.18
CA ILE A 64 19.94 -5.34 -0.64
C ILE A 64 20.13 -5.73 0.82
N ASN A 65 19.29 -5.17 1.67
CA ASN A 65 19.30 -5.40 3.11
C ASN A 65 18.07 -6.21 3.53
N TRP A 66 18.04 -6.65 4.79
CA TRP A 66 16.91 -7.35 5.39
C TRP A 66 15.58 -6.57 5.28
N THR A 67 15.64 -5.25 5.11
CA THR A 67 14.48 -4.39 4.85
C THR A 67 13.66 -4.84 3.63
N SER A 68 14.29 -5.32 2.55
CA SER A 68 13.57 -5.81 1.37
C SER A 68 12.74 -7.06 1.69
N ALA A 69 13.26 -7.96 2.53
CA ALA A 69 12.52 -9.13 3.00
C ALA A 69 11.36 -8.74 3.94
N ALA A 70 11.60 -7.78 4.85
CA ALA A 70 10.57 -7.25 5.74
C ALA A 70 9.45 -6.52 4.97
N LEU A 71 9.79 -5.79 3.91
CA LEU A 71 8.83 -5.16 3.00
C LEU A 71 7.98 -6.22 2.30
N GLY A 72 8.59 -7.28 1.76
CA GLY A 72 7.87 -8.39 1.14
C GLY A 72 6.84 -9.02 2.09
N ALA A 73 7.24 -9.31 3.34
CA ALA A 73 6.33 -9.84 4.36
C ALA A 73 5.18 -8.87 4.67
N SER A 74 5.46 -7.56 4.72
CA SER A 74 4.45 -6.53 4.96
C SER A 74 3.43 -6.44 3.82
N ILE A 75 3.85 -6.54 2.56
CA ILE A 75 2.95 -6.51 1.40
C ILE A 75 2.01 -7.72 1.42
N VAL A 76 2.51 -8.91 1.78
CA VAL A 76 1.67 -10.12 1.90
C VAL A 76 0.54 -9.89 2.90
N GLY A 77 0.86 -9.33 4.08
CA GLY A 77 -0.14 -9.00 5.09
C GLY A 77 -1.16 -7.96 4.61
N LEU A 78 -0.69 -6.93 3.91
CA LEU A 78 -1.54 -5.88 3.32
C LEU A 78 -2.52 -6.47 2.30
N GLU A 79 -2.03 -7.30 1.38
CA GLU A 79 -2.89 -7.90 0.35
C GLU A 79 -3.90 -8.89 0.91
N LEU A 80 -3.48 -9.73 1.85
CA LEU A 80 -4.40 -10.60 2.59
C LEU A 80 -5.49 -9.79 3.32
N GLY A 81 -5.11 -8.70 3.99
CA GLY A 81 -6.04 -7.83 4.69
C GLY A 81 -7.14 -7.27 3.77
N TYR A 82 -6.78 -6.77 2.60
CA TYR A 82 -7.75 -6.28 1.61
C TYR A 82 -8.62 -7.40 1.03
N ILE A 83 -8.03 -8.57 0.71
CA ILE A 83 -8.80 -9.73 0.23
C ILE A 83 -9.84 -10.15 1.27
N TYR A 84 -9.47 -10.26 2.54
CA TYR A 84 -10.40 -10.63 3.62
C TYR A 84 -11.49 -9.57 3.83
N ALA A 85 -11.15 -8.29 3.82
CA ALA A 85 -12.14 -7.22 3.93
C ALA A 85 -13.15 -7.26 2.78
N TYR A 86 -12.69 -7.48 1.55
CA TYR A 86 -13.58 -7.58 0.39
C TYR A 86 -14.44 -8.84 0.37
N ARG A 87 -13.93 -9.95 0.91
CA ARG A 87 -14.69 -11.19 1.15
C ARG A 87 -15.73 -11.06 2.25
N ALA A 88 -15.48 -10.24 3.27
CA ALA A 88 -16.45 -9.90 4.30
C ALA A 88 -17.60 -9.01 3.77
N GLY A 89 -17.65 -8.73 2.46
CA GLY A 89 -18.72 -7.97 1.83
C GLY A 89 -18.51 -6.46 1.84
N TRP A 90 -17.36 -5.96 2.30
CA TRP A 90 -17.11 -4.52 2.32
C TRP A 90 -17.12 -3.91 0.91
N ASN A 91 -17.64 -2.70 0.83
CA ASN A 91 -17.58 -1.88 -0.38
C ASN A 91 -16.16 -1.36 -0.60
N ILE A 92 -15.74 -1.27 -1.87
CA ILE A 92 -14.41 -0.77 -2.27
C ILE A 92 -14.11 0.58 -1.62
N SER A 93 -15.07 1.51 -1.74
CA SER A 93 -14.90 2.87 -1.23
C SER A 93 -14.76 2.91 0.29
N VAL A 94 -15.57 2.15 1.04
CA VAL A 94 -15.52 2.17 2.52
C VAL A 94 -14.25 1.49 3.03
N CYS A 95 -13.88 0.33 2.47
CA CYS A 95 -12.67 -0.39 2.85
C CYS A 95 -11.42 0.44 2.60
N SER A 96 -11.26 0.96 1.39
CA SER A 96 -10.08 1.76 1.02
C SER A 96 -10.01 3.06 1.81
N LEU A 97 -11.14 3.73 2.07
CA LEU A 97 -11.20 4.95 2.86
C LEU A 97 -10.80 4.72 4.32
N VAL A 98 -11.41 3.71 4.98
CA VAL A 98 -11.09 3.36 6.37
C VAL A 98 -9.63 2.94 6.50
N ALA A 99 -9.13 2.09 5.60
CA ALA A 99 -7.74 1.65 5.61
C ALA A 99 -6.76 2.81 5.42
N ASN A 100 -6.98 3.68 4.43
CA ASN A 100 -6.10 4.82 4.16
C ASN A 100 -6.11 5.86 5.30
N ILE A 101 -7.26 6.14 5.89
CA ILE A 101 -7.35 7.09 7.02
C ILE A 101 -6.67 6.49 8.25
N ALA A 102 -6.96 5.24 8.60
CA ALA A 102 -6.30 4.55 9.72
C ALA A 102 -4.79 4.49 9.51
N LEU A 103 -4.33 4.16 8.30
CA LEU A 103 -2.93 4.16 7.92
C LEU A 103 -2.31 5.55 8.09
N ALA A 104 -2.96 6.61 7.62
CA ALA A 104 -2.46 7.98 7.75
C ALA A 104 -2.33 8.40 9.22
N VAL A 105 -3.32 8.07 10.07
CA VAL A 105 -3.26 8.35 11.51
C VAL A 105 -2.09 7.59 12.16
N ILE A 106 -1.97 6.28 11.91
CA ILE A 106 -0.91 5.45 12.50
C ILE A 106 0.47 5.90 12.03
N LEU A 107 0.66 6.15 10.73
CA LEU A 107 1.93 6.63 10.17
C LEU A 107 2.36 7.96 10.78
N LEU A 108 1.41 8.85 11.05
CA LEU A 108 1.69 10.12 11.70
C LEU A 108 2.16 9.93 13.15
N PHE A 109 1.55 9.00 13.90
CA PHE A 109 2.05 8.62 15.23
C PHE A 109 3.43 7.96 15.18
N VAL A 110 3.67 7.11 14.19
CA VAL A 110 4.98 6.47 13.99
C VAL A 110 6.03 7.51 13.58
N GLY A 111 5.69 8.46 12.71
CA GLY A 111 6.56 9.58 12.30
C GLY A 111 6.95 10.49 13.46
N LEU A 112 6.00 10.77 14.36
CA LEU A 112 6.27 11.45 15.63
C LEU A 112 7.27 10.68 16.51
N LEU A 113 6.99 9.41 16.80
CA LEU A 113 7.72 8.62 17.80
C LEU A 113 9.09 8.15 17.30
N PHE A 114 9.19 7.71 16.06
CA PHE A 114 10.40 7.11 15.50
C PHE A 114 11.22 8.08 14.65
N PHE A 115 10.59 9.02 13.93
CA PHE A 115 11.29 9.93 13.03
C PHE A 115 11.44 11.36 13.59
N SER A 116 10.90 11.63 14.80
CA SER A 116 10.93 12.96 15.44
C SER A 116 10.39 14.08 14.52
N GLU A 117 9.41 13.77 13.67
CA GLU A 117 8.78 14.78 12.83
C GLU A 117 8.06 15.82 13.69
N LYS A 118 8.37 17.10 13.49
CA LYS A 118 7.69 18.20 14.17
C LYS A 118 6.30 18.36 13.57
N LEU A 119 5.28 17.87 14.26
CA LEU A 119 3.91 18.09 13.84
C LEU A 119 3.48 19.54 14.05
N SER A 120 2.90 20.11 13.01
CA SER A 120 2.21 21.40 13.09
C SER A 120 0.81 21.21 13.70
N HIS A 121 0.34 22.19 14.48
CA HIS A 121 -1.04 22.21 15.01
C HIS A 121 -2.10 21.99 13.91
N ASN A 122 -1.81 22.42 12.68
CA ASN A 122 -2.71 22.24 11.54
C ASN A 122 -2.85 20.76 11.11
N GLN A 123 -1.81 19.94 11.25
CA GLN A 123 -1.90 18.50 10.96
C GLN A 123 -2.79 17.78 11.96
N LEU A 124 -2.75 18.19 13.24
CA LEU A 124 -3.62 17.62 14.28
C LEU A 124 -5.10 17.89 13.99
N ILE A 125 -5.43 19.12 13.60
CA ILE A 125 -6.79 19.50 13.18
C ILE A 125 -7.22 18.69 11.95
N GLY A 126 -6.32 18.49 10.99
CA GLY A 126 -6.57 17.67 9.81
C GLY A 126 -6.95 16.24 10.15
N ILE A 127 -6.27 15.59 11.11
CA ILE A 127 -6.59 14.24 11.57
C ILE A 127 -8.00 14.18 12.16
N VAL A 128 -8.32 15.12 13.06
CA VAL A 128 -9.65 15.17 13.69
C VAL A 128 -10.74 15.33 12.62
N LEU A 129 -10.51 16.16 11.60
CA LEU A 129 -11.42 16.30 10.46
C LEU A 129 -11.53 15.02 9.62
N CYS A 130 -10.42 14.33 9.34
CA CYS A 130 -10.43 13.06 8.60
C CYS A 130 -11.20 11.97 9.35
N VAL A 131 -11.01 11.87 10.67
CA VAL A 131 -11.73 10.90 11.52
C VAL A 131 -13.22 11.26 11.62
N ALA A 132 -13.55 12.54 11.78
CA ALA A 132 -14.94 13.01 11.76
C ALA A 132 -15.61 12.73 10.40
N GLY A 133 -14.91 12.97 9.29
CA GLY A 133 -15.37 12.64 7.94
C GLY A 133 -15.61 11.15 7.75
N LEU A 134 -14.71 10.31 8.28
CA LEU A 134 -14.88 8.85 8.27
C LEU A 134 -16.10 8.42 9.07
N PHE A 135 -16.31 9.00 10.26
CA PHE A 135 -17.48 8.72 11.09
C PHE A 135 -18.79 9.07 10.37
N PHE A 136 -18.85 10.21 9.69
CA PHE A 136 -20.01 10.60 8.87
C PHE A 136 -20.23 9.67 7.67
N LEU A 137 -19.17 9.25 6.99
CA LEU A 137 -19.26 8.35 5.83
C LEU A 137 -19.64 6.91 6.22
N ASN A 138 -19.20 6.46 7.39
CA ASN A 138 -19.54 5.14 7.92
C ASN A 138 -20.95 5.09 8.54
N ARG A 139 -21.56 6.24 8.83
CA ARG A 139 -22.93 6.31 9.33
C ARG A 139 -23.91 6.23 8.16
N ARG A 140 -24.18 5.01 7.70
CA ARG A 140 -25.42 4.64 7.01
C ARG A 140 -26.31 3.83 7.94
#